data_AF-A0AA37VWD9-F1
#
_entry.id   AF-A0AA37VWD9-F1
#
_cell.length_a   1.000
_cell.length_b   1.000
_cell.length_c   1.000
_cell.angle_alpha   90.00
_cell.angle_beta   90.00
_cell.angle_gamma   90.00
#
_symmetry.space_group_name_H-M   'P 1'
#
loop_
_entity.id
_entity.type
_entity.pdbx_description
1 polymer ?
#
loop_
_entity_poly.entity_id
_entity_poly.type
_entity_poly.pdbx_seq_one_letter_code
_entity_poly.pdbx_strand_id
1 'polypeptide(L)' 'MYDATVSYDLGKLDPGLRGLQASVNVQNIFDREYVSDCNYAFGCYYGQERVASVEMTYDW' A
#
# COMPACT_ATOMS: atom_id res chain seq x y z
N MET A 1 6.69 -9.80 6.75
CA MET A 1 5.79 -9.20 5.75
C MET A 1 6.58 -8.10 5.06
N TYR A 2 6.42 -7.95 3.74
CA TYR A 2 7.15 -6.95 2.97
C TYR A 2 6.14 -6.03 2.33
N ASP A 3 6.38 -4.73 2.48
CA ASP A 3 5.52 -3.67 1.99
C ASP A 3 6.33 -2.78 1.05
N ALA A 4 5.67 -2.26 0.03
CA ALA A 4 6.30 -1.42 -0.97
C ALA A 4 5.41 -0.22 -1.30
N THR A 5 6.02 0.96 -1.40
CA THR A 5 5.36 2.16 -1.90
C THR A 5 6.15 2.71 -3.07
N VAL A 6 5.44 3.04 -4.16
CA VAL A 6 6.00 3.73 -5.32
C VAL A 6 5.25 5.03 -5.49
N SER A 7 5.96 6.15 -5.39
CA SER A 7 5.40 7.49 -5.56
C SER A 7 6.02 8.18 -6.76
N TYR A 8 5.20 8.87 -7.55
CA TYR A 8 5.61 9.52 -8.78
C TYR A 8 4.95 10.90 -8.95
N ASP A 9 5.76 11.88 -9.30
CA ASP A 9 5.35 13.26 -9.60
C ASP A 9 4.94 13.36 -11.07
N LEU A 10 3.64 13.50 -11.31
CA LEU A 10 3.05 13.56 -12.65
C LEU A 10 3.35 14.89 -13.37
N GLY A 11 3.76 15.92 -12.62
CA GLY A 11 4.23 17.19 -13.17
C GLY A 11 5.51 17.06 -14.01
N LYS A 12 6.25 15.96 -13.86
CA LYS A 12 7.43 15.64 -14.70
C LYS A 12 7.06 15.05 -16.06
N LEU A 13 5.86 14.48 -16.20
CA LEU A 13 5.37 13.92 -17.47
C LEU A 13 4.68 15.00 -18.31
N ASP A 14 3.84 15.81 -17.66
CA ASP A 14 3.09 16.87 -18.31
C ASP A 14 3.12 18.15 -17.45
N PRO A 15 3.57 19.30 -18.00
CA PRO A 15 3.49 20.60 -17.33
C PRO A 15 2.08 20.98 -16.83
N GLY A 16 1.03 20.43 -17.45
CA GLY A 16 -0.37 20.61 -17.04
C GLY A 16 -0.80 19.79 -15.82
N LEU A 17 0.01 18.82 -15.41
CA LEU A 17 -0.18 18.00 -14.20
C LEU A 17 0.76 18.43 -13.06
N ARG A 18 1.34 19.63 -13.14
CA ARG A 18 2.21 20.15 -12.08
C ARG A 18 1.44 20.26 -10.77
N GLY A 19 2.00 19.70 -9.70
CA GLY A 19 1.33 19.60 -8.40
C GLY A 19 0.59 18.27 -8.18
N LEU A 20 0.39 17.45 -9.22
CA LEU A 20 -0.23 16.14 -9.09
C LEU A 20 0.82 15.07 -8.75
N GLN A 21 0.63 14.38 -7.63
CA GLN A 21 1.44 13.25 -7.21
C GLN A 21 0.57 11.99 -7.09
N ALA A 22 1.05 10.90 -7.65
CA ALA A 22 0.40 9.59 -7.54
C ALA A 22 1.31 8.64 -6.77
N SER A 23 0.74 7.92 -5.81
CA SER A 23 1.41 6.91 -5.00
C SER A 23 0.64 5.61 -5.04
N VAL A 24 1.35 4.51 -5.18
CA VAL A 24 0.81 3.16 -5.07
C VAL A 24 1.47 2.50 -3.87
N ASN A 25 0.68 2.06 -2.91
CA ASN A 25 1.14 1.34 -1.74
C ASN A 25 0.60 -0.10 -1.80
N VAL A 26 1.48 -1.07 -1.57
CA VAL A 26 1.13 -2.49 -1.51
C VAL A 26 1.70 -3.07 -0.24
N GLN A 27 0.81 -3.54 0.63
CA GLN A 27 1.13 -4.26 1.85
C GLN A 27 1.06 -5.77 1.59
N ASN A 28 1.97 -6.53 2.18
CA ASN A 28 2.12 -7.98 1.96
C ASN A 28 2.28 -8.34 0.47
N ILE A 29 3.33 -7.81 -0.19
CA ILE A 29 3.54 -7.97 -1.64
C ILE A 29 3.62 -9.42 -2.13
N PHE A 30 4.03 -10.34 -1.26
CA PHE A 30 4.14 -11.77 -1.55
C PHE A 30 2.88 -12.56 -1.19
N ASP A 31 1.81 -11.88 -0.75
CA ASP A 31 0.53 -12.46 -0.39
C ASP A 31 0.68 -13.65 0.57
N ARG A 32 1.52 -13.46 1.59
CA ARG A 32 1.82 -14.52 2.54
C ARG A 32 0.63 -14.67 3.47
N GLU A 33 0.08 -15.88 3.53
CA GLU A 33 -0.87 -16.27 4.57
C GLU A 33 -0.08 -16.59 5.85
N TYR A 34 -0.42 -15.91 6.94
CA TYR A 34 0.20 -16.12 8.24
C TYR A 34 -0.80 -15.81 9.35
N VAL A 35 -0.58 -16.40 10.52
CA VAL A 35 -1.32 -16.08 11.74
C VAL A 35 -0.63 -14.90 12.41
N SER A 36 -1.38 -13.81 12.64
CA SER A 36 -0.85 -12.59 13.25
C SER A 36 -0.72 -12.72 14.75
N ASP A 37 -1.77 -13.22 15.40
CA ASP A 37 -1.82 -13.35 16.85
C ASP A 37 -2.74 -14.51 17.26
N CYS A 38 -2.46 -15.12 18.41
CA CYS A 38 -3.27 -16.17 19.01
C CYS A 38 -3.53 -15.83 20.47
N ASN A 39 -4.75 -15.36 20.77
CA ASN A 39 -5.14 -15.00 22.13
C ASN A 39 -5.35 -16.24 23.02
N TYR A 40 -5.72 -17.39 22.43
CA TYR A 40 -5.91 -18.66 23.15
C TYR A 40 -5.54 -19.84 22.24
N ALA A 41 -5.38 -21.04 22.83
CA ALA A 41 -5.12 -22.28 22.10
C ALA A 41 -6.16 -22.63 21.03
N PHE A 42 -7.35 -22.00 21.07
CA PHE A 42 -8.46 -22.24 20.14
C PHE A 42 -8.88 -20.98 19.36
N GLY A 43 -8.14 -19.88 19.49
CA GLY A 43 -8.51 -18.59 18.91
C GLY A 43 -7.31 -17.85 18.36
N CYS A 44 -7.08 -18.03 17.06
CA CYS A 44 -6.04 -17.34 16.30
C CYS A 44 -6.66 -16.42 15.25
N TYR A 45 -6.00 -15.30 15.00
CA TYR A 45 -6.36 -14.31 14.00
C TYR A 45 -5.37 -14.40 12.84
N TYR A 46 -5.90 -14.45 11.62
CA TYR A 46 -5.07 -14.31 10.44
C TYR A 46 -4.49 -12.90 10.35
N GLY A 47 -3.28 -12.81 9.81
CA GLY A 47 -2.67 -11.53 9.44
C GLY A 47 -3.37 -10.90 8.26
N GLN A 48 -3.06 -9.64 8.01
CA GLN A 48 -3.61 -8.92 6.88
C GLN A 48 -3.13 -9.57 5.57
N GLU A 49 -4.08 -9.91 4.71
CA GLU A 49 -3.82 -10.34 3.34
C GLU A 49 -3.18 -9.21 2.52
N ARG A 50 -2.86 -9.45 1.25
CA ARG A 50 -2.35 -8.39 0.39
C ARG A 50 -3.37 -7.26 0.22
N VAL A 51 -2.96 -6.04 0.54
CA VAL A 51 -3.74 -4.83 0.34
C VAL A 51 -2.99 -3.91 -0.61
N ALA A 52 -3.62 -3.52 -1.71
CA ALA A 52 -3.09 -2.53 -2.64
C ALA A 52 -3.98 -1.27 -2.59
N SER A 53 -3.36 -0.12 -2.34
CA SER A 53 -4.00 1.19 -2.34
C SER A 53 -3.32 2.12 -3.33
N VAL A 54 -4.13 2.99 -3.92
CA VAL A 54 -3.67 4.06 -4.80
C VAL A 54 -4.10 5.38 -4.19
N GLU A 55 -3.16 6.28 -4.08
CA GLU A 55 -3.33 7.62 -3.56
C GLU A 55 -2.95 8.61 -4.65
N MET A 56 -3.79 9.63 -4.84
CA MET A 56 -3.52 10.74 -5.74
C MET A 56 -3.75 12.03 -4.97
N THR A 57 -2.72 12.86 -4.90
CA THR A 57 -2.75 14.16 -4.24
C THR A 57 -2.46 15.25 -5.26
N TYR A 58 -3.14 16.38 -5.13
CA TYR A 58 -2.93 17.55 -5.98
C TYR A 58 -2.65 18.77 -5.10
N ASP A 59 -1.50 19.38 -5.29
CA ASP A 59 -1.07 20.61 -4.64
C ASP A 59 -1.24 21.79 -5.62
N TRP A 60 -1.94 22.85 -5.20
CA TRP A 60 -2.41 23.94 -6.07
C TRP A 60 -1.54 25.21 -6.00
#